data_AF-A0A661IRD3-F1
#
_entry.id   AF-A0A661IRD3-F1
#
_cell.length_a   1.000
_cell.length_b   1.000
_cell.length_c   1.000
_cell.angle_alpha   90.00
_cell.angle_beta   90.00
_cell.angle_gamma   90.00
#
_symmetry.space_group_name_H-M   'P 1'
#
loop_
_entity.id
_entity.type
_entity.pdbx_description
1 polymer ?
#
loop_
_entity_poly.entity_id
_entity_poly.type
_entity_poly.pdbx_seq_one_letter_code
_entity_poly.pdbx_strand_id
1 'polypeptide(L)'
;MQRLSSFSENNHAQIGDKYEGYTEIYTPEDSKIIVNNKLMPIIGSFKYREENSPNPLLFCTYCLSNNQFKNGKNIIDTSCLDFGDTAVVITNIGKFTLLLKEAMVKRCQHCKLYCDKVDYLNFSSHNGNISYFNKCNTYIHQNEFRYAIECNNESCNLKLELGSLKDISFLCSSKVLLESLYLNENQNYIAINSPN
;
A
#
# COMPACT_ATOMS: atom_id res chain seq x y z
N MET A 1 -8.10 10.07 -3.89
CA MET A 1 -6.77 9.48 -4.15
C MET A 1 -5.74 10.59 -4.13
N GLN A 2 -4.54 10.33 -3.64
CA GLN A 2 -3.46 11.32 -3.50
C GLN A 2 -2.23 10.90 -4.30
N ARG A 3 -1.39 11.85 -4.72
CA ARG A 3 -0.15 11.55 -5.45
C ARG A 3 0.83 10.78 -4.57
N LEU A 4 1.56 9.83 -5.16
CA LEU A 4 2.63 9.05 -4.52
C LEU A 4 3.60 9.96 -3.73
N SER A 5 4.01 11.09 -4.31
CA SER A 5 4.91 12.04 -3.64
C SER A 5 4.38 12.56 -2.29
N SER A 6 3.06 12.70 -2.15
CA SER A 6 2.41 13.22 -0.94
C SER A 6 2.64 12.33 0.29
N PHE A 7 2.88 11.03 0.09
CA PHE A 7 3.15 10.10 1.18
C PHE A 7 4.56 10.30 1.77
N SER A 8 5.52 10.75 0.96
CA SER A 8 6.88 11.04 1.42
C SER A 8 6.99 12.33 2.26
N GLU A 9 6.01 13.22 2.14
CA GLU A 9 5.93 14.50 2.86
C GLU A 9 5.04 14.42 4.11
N ASN A 10 4.34 13.30 4.30
CA ASN A 10 3.40 13.12 5.39
C ASN A 10 4.11 12.62 6.66
N ASN A 11 3.84 13.25 7.80
CA ASN A 11 4.45 12.90 9.09
C ASN A 11 3.63 11.91 9.93
N HIS A 12 2.45 11.49 9.46
CA HIS A 12 1.61 10.53 10.16
C HIS A 12 2.23 9.13 10.12
N ALA A 13 2.46 8.50 11.28
CA ALA A 13 3.21 7.26 11.38
C ALA A 13 2.69 6.11 10.49
N GLN A 14 1.37 6.03 10.28
CA GLN A 14 0.77 4.99 9.45
C GLN A 14 0.57 5.38 7.97
N ILE A 15 0.60 6.67 7.63
CA ILE A 15 0.31 7.12 6.25
C ILE A 15 1.60 7.56 5.57
N GLY A 16 2.45 8.27 6.29
CA GLY A 16 3.74 8.75 5.83
C GLY A 16 4.77 7.65 5.68
N ASP A 17 5.47 7.68 4.55
CA ASP A 17 6.67 6.88 4.32
C ASP A 17 7.68 7.73 3.55
N LYS A 18 8.73 8.15 4.26
CA LYS A 18 9.81 8.98 3.73
C LYS A 18 10.55 8.33 2.56
N TYR A 19 10.40 7.01 2.38
CA TYR A 19 11.01 6.29 1.28
C TYR A 19 10.10 6.14 0.06
N GLU A 20 8.89 6.70 0.10
CA GLU A 20 7.98 6.54 -1.02
C GLU A 20 8.47 7.23 -2.29
N GLY A 21 8.24 6.57 -3.42
CA GLY A 21 8.63 7.06 -4.74
C GLY A 21 10.14 7.14 -4.97
N TYR A 22 10.98 6.44 -4.21
CA TYR A 22 12.30 6.09 -4.73
C TYR A 22 12.15 5.10 -5.90
N THR A 23 13.11 5.09 -6.82
CA THR A 23 13.13 4.24 -8.02
C THR A 23 14.24 3.20 -8.00
N GLU A 24 15.30 3.43 -7.21
CA GLU A 24 16.41 2.50 -7.10
C GLU A 24 17.04 2.55 -5.70
N ILE A 25 17.50 1.39 -5.24
CA ILE A 25 18.33 1.27 -4.04
C ILE A 25 19.62 0.56 -4.42
N TYR A 26 20.75 1.16 -4.06
CA TYR A 26 22.08 0.58 -4.24
C TYR A 26 22.79 0.46 -2.90
N THR A 27 23.08 -0.77 -2.51
CA THR A 27 23.84 -1.15 -1.32
C THR A 27 25.22 -1.63 -1.77
N PRO A 28 26.23 -0.74 -1.77
CA PRO A 28 27.60 -1.12 -2.12
C PRO A 28 28.19 -2.03 -1.05
N GLU A 29 28.77 -3.15 -1.48
CA GLU A 29 29.47 -4.06 -0.58
C GLU A 29 30.92 -3.61 -0.31
N ASP A 30 31.58 -2.98 -1.30
CA ASP A 30 32.99 -2.57 -1.23
C ASP A 30 33.30 -1.23 -1.93
N SER A 31 32.31 -0.34 -2.06
CA SER A 31 32.52 0.93 -2.76
C SER A 31 33.12 2.00 -1.85
N LYS A 32 34.06 2.77 -2.41
CA LYS A 32 34.70 3.91 -1.75
C LYS A 32 34.48 5.16 -2.61
N ILE A 33 34.25 6.29 -1.96
CA ILE A 33 34.21 7.60 -2.63
C ILE A 33 35.49 8.37 -2.31
N ILE A 34 35.90 9.24 -3.23
CA ILE A 34 37.01 10.16 -3.01
C ILE A 34 36.41 11.53 -2.72
N VAL A 35 36.62 12.02 -1.50
CA VAL A 35 36.26 13.39 -1.09
C VAL A 35 37.55 14.10 -0.69
N ASN A 36 37.89 15.18 -1.40
CA ASN A 36 39.14 15.94 -1.18
C ASN A 36 40.39 15.04 -1.15
N ASN A 37 40.55 14.16 -2.14
CA ASN A 37 41.64 13.18 -2.27
C ASN A 37 41.73 12.14 -1.14
N LYS A 38 40.72 12.01 -0.28
CA LYS A 38 40.64 10.97 0.75
C LYS A 38 39.65 9.89 0.33
N LEU A 39 40.12 8.64 0.31
CA LEU A 39 39.25 7.47 0.18
C LEU A 39 38.41 7.31 1.45
N MET A 40 37.10 7.36 1.30
CA MET A 40 36.13 7.13 2.36
C MET A 40 35.27 5.92 2.01
N PRO A 41 35.09 4.96 2.94
CA PRO A 41 34.15 3.87 2.72
C PRO A 41 32.74 4.45 2.67
N ILE A 42 31.91 3.90 1.80
CA ILE A 42 30.48 4.17 1.84
C ILE A 42 29.87 3.27 2.92
N ILE A 43 29.11 3.88 3.83
CA ILE A 43 28.38 3.15 4.87
C ILE A 43 26.89 3.28 4.58
N GLY A 44 26.24 2.16 4.27
CA GLY A 44 24.80 2.07 4.03
C GLY A 44 24.38 2.19 2.57
N SER A 45 23.06 2.09 2.34
CA SER A 45 22.47 2.09 1.00
C SER A 45 22.16 3.49 0.48
N PHE A 46 22.52 3.73 -0.78
CA PHE A 46 22.05 4.86 -1.57
C PHE A 46 20.63 4.60 -2.05
N LYS A 47 19.81 5.65 -2.01
CA LYS A 47 18.42 5.61 -2.49
C LYS A 47 18.28 6.74 -3.48
N TYR A 48 17.82 6.41 -4.68
CA TYR A 48 17.72 7.33 -5.78
C TYR A 48 16.26 7.44 -6.22
N ARG A 49 15.82 8.66 -6.51
CA ARG A 49 14.54 8.97 -7.14
C ARG A 49 14.86 9.65 -8.45
N GLU A 50 14.51 9.01 -9.56
CA GLU A 50 14.62 9.63 -10.87
C GLU A 50 13.65 10.83 -10.98
N GLU A 51 14.13 11.94 -11.56
CA GLU A 51 13.36 13.19 -11.67
C GLU A 51 12.04 13.00 -12.43
N ASN A 52 12.05 12.17 -13.48
CA ASN A 52 10.88 11.87 -14.31
C ASN A 52 10.18 10.55 -13.92
N SER A 53 10.41 10.07 -12.70
CA SER A 53 9.76 8.86 -12.20
C SER A 53 8.24 8.99 -12.16
N PRO A 54 7.48 7.90 -12.39
CA PRO A 54 6.03 7.93 -12.29
C PRO A 54 5.56 8.42 -10.91
N ASN A 55 4.66 9.40 -10.89
CA ASN A 55 4.00 9.90 -9.68
C ASN A 55 2.48 9.63 -9.75
N PRO A 56 2.04 8.36 -9.72
CA PRO A 56 0.63 8.02 -9.83
C PRO A 56 -0.19 8.54 -8.65
N LEU A 57 -1.51 8.59 -8.84
CA LEU A 57 -2.46 8.74 -7.75
C LEU A 57 -2.67 7.35 -7.11
N LEU A 58 -2.47 7.24 -5.81
CA LEU A 58 -2.64 6.00 -5.07
C LEU A 58 -3.95 5.96 -4.28
N PHE A 59 -4.52 4.76 -4.24
CA PHE A 59 -5.52 4.33 -3.27
C PHE A 59 -5.08 3.00 -2.67
N CYS A 60 -4.72 3.04 -1.39
CA CYS A 60 -4.22 1.89 -0.65
C CYS A 60 -5.33 1.29 0.21
N THR A 61 -5.38 -0.04 0.25
CA THR A 61 -6.26 -0.83 1.13
C THR A 61 -5.43 -1.88 1.86
N TYR A 62 -5.93 -2.44 2.95
CA TYR A 62 -5.32 -3.61 3.59
C TYR A 62 -5.66 -4.88 2.81
N CYS A 63 -4.66 -5.69 2.45
CA CYS A 63 -4.82 -6.92 1.69
C CYS A 63 -5.17 -8.10 2.61
N LEU A 64 -6.45 -8.34 2.87
CA LEU A 64 -6.85 -9.49 3.68
C LEU A 64 -6.85 -10.78 2.85
N SER A 65 -5.92 -11.71 3.14
CA SER A 65 -5.82 -13.02 2.50
C SER A 65 -5.67 -14.15 3.53
N ASN A 66 -5.67 -15.42 3.09
CA ASN A 66 -5.46 -16.57 3.97
C ASN A 66 -4.13 -16.49 4.75
N ASN A 67 -3.12 -15.79 4.22
CA ASN A 67 -1.83 -15.60 4.90
C ASN A 67 -1.93 -14.70 6.14
N GLN A 68 -3.05 -14.00 6.33
CA GLN A 68 -3.32 -13.20 7.53
C GLN A 68 -4.04 -14.02 8.60
N PHE A 69 -4.06 -15.34 8.48
CA PHE A 69 -4.62 -16.25 9.49
C PHE A 69 -3.62 -17.31 9.90
N LYS A 70 -3.60 -17.63 11.20
CA LYS A 70 -2.82 -18.73 11.79
C LYS A 70 -3.72 -19.49 12.76
N ASN A 71 -3.91 -20.78 12.52
CA ASN A 71 -4.82 -21.64 13.29
C ASN A 71 -6.23 -21.03 13.38
N GLY A 72 -6.79 -20.62 12.24
CA GLY A 72 -8.11 -19.96 12.14
C GLY A 72 -8.20 -18.53 12.70
N LYS A 73 -7.22 -18.03 13.45
CA LYS A 73 -7.22 -16.67 14.04
C LYS A 73 -6.47 -15.69 13.15
N ASN A 74 -6.98 -14.47 13.02
CA ASN A 74 -6.27 -13.44 12.28
C ASN A 74 -4.97 -13.03 13.01
N ILE A 75 -3.94 -12.68 12.23
CA ILE A 75 -2.64 -12.20 12.72
C ILE A 75 -2.37 -10.76 12.26
N ILE A 76 -3.45 -9.97 12.10
CA ILE A 76 -3.34 -8.55 11.73
C ILE A 76 -2.68 -7.80 12.88
N ASP A 77 -1.73 -6.93 12.57
CA ASP A 77 -1.03 -6.15 13.58
C ASP A 77 -2.00 -5.16 14.25
N THR A 78 -1.94 -5.06 15.58
CA THR A 78 -2.74 -4.11 16.36
C THR A 78 -2.47 -2.65 16.01
N SER A 79 -1.31 -2.32 15.45
CA SER A 79 -1.01 -0.97 14.95
C SER A 79 -1.93 -0.56 13.79
N CYS A 80 -2.65 -1.50 13.16
CA CYS A 80 -3.68 -1.15 12.18
C CYS A 80 -4.85 -0.36 12.79
N LEU A 81 -5.02 -0.35 14.11
CA LEU A 81 -6.02 0.48 14.80
C LEU A 81 -5.69 1.98 14.70
N ASP A 82 -4.42 2.33 14.45
CA ASP A 82 -3.97 3.72 14.29
C ASP A 82 -4.45 4.34 12.97
N PHE A 83 -4.97 3.56 12.01
CA PHE A 83 -5.58 4.09 10.79
C PHE A 83 -6.96 4.70 11.03
N GLY A 84 -7.65 4.31 12.10
CA GLY A 84 -8.98 4.76 12.43
C GLY A 84 -9.82 3.71 13.15
N ASP A 85 -10.94 4.15 13.71
CA ASP A 85 -11.85 3.33 14.53
C ASP A 85 -12.84 2.49 13.71
N THR A 86 -12.95 2.74 12.41
CA THR A 86 -13.94 2.18 11.49
C THR A 86 -13.26 1.59 10.26
N ALA A 87 -13.65 0.37 9.91
CA ALA A 87 -13.19 -0.34 8.73
C ALA A 87 -14.33 -0.56 7.73
N VAL A 88 -14.05 -0.31 6.45
CA VAL A 88 -14.86 -0.77 5.32
C VAL A 88 -14.24 -2.07 4.82
N VAL A 89 -14.97 -3.17 4.93
CA VAL A 89 -14.51 -4.47 4.41
C VAL A 89 -15.13 -4.70 3.06
N ILE A 90 -14.31 -4.80 2.01
CA ILE A 90 -14.75 -5.09 0.65
C ILE A 90 -14.73 -6.61 0.45
N THR A 91 -15.91 -7.20 0.24
CA THR A 91 -16.08 -8.66 0.13
C THR A 91 -15.98 -9.17 -1.31
N ASN A 92 -16.08 -8.28 -2.29
CA ASN A 92 -15.96 -8.62 -3.71
C ASN A 92 -15.01 -7.65 -4.44
N ILE A 93 -13.71 -7.97 -4.41
CA ILE A 93 -12.64 -7.18 -5.02
C ILE A 93 -12.85 -7.05 -6.54
N GLY A 94 -13.37 -8.09 -7.21
CA GLY A 94 -13.63 -8.07 -8.65
C GLY A 94 -14.67 -7.01 -9.02
N LYS A 95 -15.82 -6.98 -8.34
CA LYS A 95 -16.87 -5.98 -8.55
C LYS A 95 -16.42 -4.58 -8.12
N PHE A 96 -15.66 -4.46 -7.03
CA PHE A 96 -15.07 -3.18 -6.63
C PHE A 96 -14.13 -2.62 -7.71
N THR A 97 -13.24 -3.46 -8.25
CA THR A 97 -12.31 -3.08 -9.32
C THR A 97 -13.03 -2.70 -10.60
N LEU A 98 -14.14 -3.37 -10.92
CA LEU A 98 -14.99 -3.01 -12.06
C LEU A 98 -15.62 -1.62 -11.86
N LEU A 99 -16.24 -1.35 -10.71
CA LEU A 99 -16.81 -0.04 -10.39
C LEU A 99 -15.75 1.08 -10.47
N LEU A 100 -14.54 0.79 -9.99
CA LEU A 100 -13.41 1.72 -10.09
C LEU A 100 -13.06 2.04 -11.55
N LYS A 101 -12.93 1.01 -12.40
CA LYS A 101 -12.69 1.18 -13.84
C LYS A 101 -13.79 1.97 -14.53
N GLU A 102 -15.05 1.67 -14.23
CA GLU A 102 -16.21 2.41 -14.79
C GLU A 102 -16.20 3.89 -14.39
N ALA A 103 -15.88 4.19 -13.12
CA ALA A 103 -15.74 5.57 -12.66
C ALA A 103 -14.56 6.29 -13.35
N MET A 104 -13.45 5.60 -13.57
CA MET A 104 -12.30 6.13 -14.30
C MET A 104 -12.63 6.43 -15.76
N VAL A 105 -13.36 5.56 -16.45
CA VAL A 105 -13.80 5.80 -17.84
C VAL A 105 -14.70 7.04 -17.94
N LYS A 106 -15.43 7.40 -16.89
CA LYS A 106 -16.24 8.63 -16.89
C LYS A 106 -15.41 9.88 -16.61
N ARG A 107 -14.40 9.77 -15.73
CA ARG A 107 -13.69 10.94 -15.18
C ARG A 107 -12.33 11.23 -15.81
N CYS A 108 -11.62 10.21 -16.27
CA CYS A 108 -10.22 10.30 -16.68
C CYS A 108 -9.83 9.22 -17.71
N GLN A 109 -10.47 9.25 -18.89
CA GLN A 109 -10.38 8.21 -19.95
C GLN A 109 -8.96 7.90 -20.45
N HIS A 110 -8.03 8.84 -20.33
CA HIS A 110 -6.66 8.69 -20.79
C HIS A 110 -5.71 8.13 -19.72
N CYS A 111 -6.21 7.82 -18.53
CA CYS A 111 -5.39 7.31 -17.44
C CYS A 111 -5.32 5.78 -17.48
N LYS A 112 -4.21 5.27 -16.94
CA LYS A 112 -3.99 3.83 -16.78
C LYS A 112 -4.20 3.44 -15.33
N LEU A 113 -4.90 2.33 -15.10
CA LEU A 113 -5.07 1.74 -13.78
C LEU A 113 -4.17 0.52 -13.67
N TYR A 114 -3.31 0.55 -12.66
CA TYR A 114 -2.52 -0.58 -12.19
C TYR A 114 -3.01 -0.96 -10.80
N CYS A 115 -2.96 -2.24 -10.46
CA CYS A 115 -3.24 -2.67 -9.11
C CYS A 115 -2.45 -3.92 -8.76
N ASP A 116 -1.84 -3.91 -7.58
CA ASP A 116 -1.08 -5.05 -7.09
C ASP A 116 -0.93 -5.02 -5.57
N LYS A 117 -0.55 -6.16 -5.01
CA LYS A 117 -0.08 -6.25 -3.64
C LYS A 117 1.29 -5.58 -3.53
N VAL A 118 1.53 -4.92 -2.39
CA VAL A 118 2.82 -4.31 -2.10
C VAL A 118 3.83 -5.36 -1.64
N ASP A 119 5.00 -5.34 -2.27
CA ASP A 119 6.17 -6.11 -1.87
C ASP A 119 7.04 -5.33 -0.89
N TYR A 120 7.38 -5.97 0.21
CA TYR A 120 8.13 -5.35 1.31
C TYR A 120 9.59 -5.76 1.26
N LEU A 121 10.48 -4.78 1.08
CA LEU A 121 11.91 -5.02 0.88
C LEU A 121 12.72 -4.50 2.06
N ASN A 122 13.80 -5.21 2.41
CA ASN A 122 14.77 -4.68 3.35
C ASN A 122 15.69 -3.67 2.63
N PHE A 123 15.43 -2.38 2.83
CA PHE A 123 16.19 -1.31 2.19
C PHE A 123 17.65 -1.20 2.64
N SER A 124 18.08 -1.93 3.69
CA SER A 124 19.49 -2.00 4.07
C SER A 124 20.29 -3.04 3.29
N SER A 125 19.62 -3.97 2.60
CA SER A 125 20.26 -5.08 1.88
C SER A 125 19.75 -5.25 0.45
N HIS A 126 18.70 -4.53 0.06
CA HIS A 126 18.18 -4.56 -1.29
C HIS A 126 19.12 -3.83 -2.26
N ASN A 127 19.24 -4.39 -3.47
CA ASN A 127 19.99 -3.86 -4.58
C ASN A 127 19.13 -3.99 -5.83
N GLY A 128 18.75 -2.86 -6.43
CA GLY A 128 18.00 -2.84 -7.67
C GLY A 128 16.83 -1.84 -7.69
N ASN A 129 16.00 -2.02 -8.72
CA ASN A 129 14.85 -1.16 -8.99
C ASN A 129 13.72 -1.39 -7.99
N ILE A 130 13.05 -0.29 -7.66
CA ILE A 130 11.84 -0.28 -6.86
C ILE A 130 10.75 0.51 -7.59
N SER A 131 9.51 0.10 -7.38
CA SER A 131 8.32 0.69 -7.95
C SER A 131 7.42 1.24 -6.86
N TYR A 132 6.33 1.90 -7.24
CA TYR A 132 5.27 2.31 -6.32
C TYR A 132 4.44 1.12 -5.77
N PHE A 133 4.80 -0.12 -6.09
CA PHE A 133 4.33 -1.35 -5.43
C PHE A 133 5.39 -1.97 -4.51
N ASN A 134 6.50 -1.27 -4.24
CA ASN A 134 7.50 -1.69 -3.27
C ASN A 134 7.52 -0.74 -2.08
N LYS A 135 7.69 -1.29 -0.88
CA LYS A 135 7.76 -0.49 0.36
C LYS A 135 8.85 -1.00 1.29
N CYS A 136 9.33 -0.15 2.19
CA CYS A 136 10.26 -0.56 3.23
C CYS A 136 9.58 -1.59 4.15
N ASN A 137 10.30 -2.68 4.47
CA ASN A 137 9.80 -3.76 5.34
C ASN A 137 9.42 -3.31 6.76
N THR A 138 9.83 -2.13 7.20
CA THR A 138 9.35 -1.51 8.45
C THR A 138 7.85 -1.24 8.46
N TYR A 139 7.19 -1.27 7.28
CA TYR A 139 5.75 -1.08 7.11
C TYR A 139 5.02 -2.37 6.74
N ILE A 140 5.66 -3.54 6.88
CA ILE A 140 5.09 -4.83 6.47
C ILE A 140 3.74 -5.14 7.15
N HIS A 141 3.53 -4.61 8.36
CA HIS A 141 2.27 -4.75 9.10
C HIS A 141 1.07 -4.15 8.36
N GLN A 142 1.29 -3.20 7.46
CA GLN A 142 0.21 -2.56 6.69
C GLN A 142 -0.34 -3.47 5.58
N ASN A 143 0.46 -4.45 5.14
CA ASN A 143 0.09 -5.47 4.16
C ASN A 143 -0.80 -4.92 3.02
N GLU A 144 -0.31 -3.90 2.34
CA GLU A 144 -1.08 -3.06 1.42
C GLU A 144 -1.41 -3.78 0.11
N PHE A 145 -2.60 -3.48 -0.41
CA PHE A 145 -2.97 -3.63 -1.82
C PHE A 145 -3.24 -2.25 -2.40
N ARG A 146 -2.56 -1.91 -3.49
CA ARG A 146 -2.59 -0.57 -4.08
C ARG A 146 -3.33 -0.56 -5.40
N TYR A 147 -4.13 0.47 -5.60
CA TYR A 147 -4.59 0.92 -6.91
C TYR A 147 -3.80 2.17 -7.28
N ALA A 148 -3.07 2.12 -8.39
CA ALA A 148 -2.27 3.22 -8.90
C ALA A 148 -2.84 3.73 -10.22
N ILE A 149 -3.16 5.02 -10.27
CA ILE A 149 -3.68 5.68 -11.46
C ILE A 149 -2.61 6.61 -12.02
N GLU A 150 -2.08 6.24 -13.18
CA GLU A 150 -1.15 7.09 -13.93
C GLU A 150 -1.94 8.01 -14.87
N CYS A 151 -1.86 9.30 -14.59
CA CYS A 151 -2.48 10.38 -15.36
C CYS A 151 -1.46 11.49 -15.60
N ASN A 152 -1.26 11.88 -16.87
CA ASN A 152 -0.31 12.93 -17.23
C ASN A 152 -0.79 14.33 -16.83
N ASN A 153 -2.11 14.58 -16.69
CA ASN A 153 -2.68 15.93 -16.56
C ASN A 153 -3.76 16.10 -15.47
N GLU A 154 -4.03 15.10 -14.62
CA GLU A 154 -5.06 15.25 -13.57
C GLU A 154 -4.50 15.98 -12.34
N SER A 155 -5.37 16.74 -11.66
CA SER A 155 -5.02 17.47 -10.43
C SER A 155 -4.41 16.55 -9.35
N CYS A 156 -3.75 17.15 -8.35
CA CYS A 156 -3.11 16.42 -7.25
C CYS A 156 -4.07 15.50 -6.46
N ASN A 157 -5.39 15.64 -6.61
CA ASN A 157 -6.41 14.83 -5.95
C ASN A 157 -7.49 14.39 -6.94
N LEU A 158 -7.59 13.10 -7.22
CA LEU A 158 -8.70 12.51 -7.99
C LEU A 158 -9.77 11.97 -7.06
N LYS A 159 -11.01 12.42 -7.29
CA LYS A 159 -12.23 11.89 -6.67
C LYS A 159 -13.01 11.11 -7.72
N LEU A 160 -13.37 9.88 -7.38
CA LEU A 160 -14.15 8.97 -8.22
C LEU A 160 -15.43 8.59 -7.49
N GLU A 161 -16.55 8.65 -8.19
CA GLU A 161 -17.85 8.27 -7.65
C GLU A 161 -18.17 6.83 -8.08
N LEU A 162 -18.08 5.89 -7.15
CA LEU A 162 -18.32 4.46 -7.40
C LEU A 162 -19.79 4.05 -7.27
N GLY A 163 -20.64 4.95 -6.79
CA GLY A 163 -22.01 4.63 -6.38
C GLY A 163 -22.06 3.85 -5.07
N SER A 164 -23.12 3.07 -4.88
CA SER A 164 -23.35 2.29 -3.65
C SER A 164 -22.44 1.06 -3.59
N LEU A 165 -21.77 0.86 -2.45
CA LEU A 165 -20.96 -0.33 -2.17
C LEU A 165 -21.68 -1.34 -1.26
N LYS A 166 -22.96 -1.11 -0.92
CA LYS A 166 -23.71 -1.91 0.08
C LYS A 166 -23.72 -3.42 -0.20
N ASP A 167 -23.72 -3.81 -1.47
CA ASP A 167 -23.78 -5.23 -1.86
C ASP A 167 -22.41 -5.93 -1.84
N ILE A 168 -21.33 -5.16 -1.74
CA ILE A 168 -19.94 -5.67 -1.85
C ILE A 168 -19.07 -5.22 -0.69
N SER A 169 -19.66 -4.59 0.31
CA SER A 169 -18.95 -4.13 1.48
C SER A 169 -19.86 -4.04 2.68
N PHE A 170 -19.24 -4.07 3.86
CA PHE A 170 -19.90 -3.74 5.10
C PHE A 170 -18.98 -2.87 5.95
N LEU A 171 -19.58 -2.15 6.89
CA LEU A 171 -18.89 -1.35 7.89
C LEU A 171 -18.79 -2.12 9.19
N CYS A 172 -17.66 -2.01 9.86
CA CYS A 172 -17.48 -2.51 11.22
C CYS A 172 -16.47 -1.65 11.97
N SER A 173 -16.45 -1.75 13.31
CA SER A 173 -15.36 -1.16 14.09
C SER A 173 -14.06 -1.88 13.77
N SER A 174 -12.96 -1.13 13.61
CA SER A 174 -11.62 -1.70 13.43
C SER A 174 -11.25 -2.63 14.58
N LYS A 175 -11.66 -2.31 15.81
CA LYS A 175 -11.41 -3.16 16.99
C LYS A 175 -12.16 -4.49 16.86
N VAL A 176 -13.45 -4.43 16.55
CA VAL A 176 -14.26 -5.64 16.34
C VAL A 176 -13.72 -6.47 15.19
N LEU A 177 -13.27 -5.84 14.10
CA LEU A 177 -12.62 -6.54 13.00
C LEU A 177 -11.40 -7.32 13.50
N LEU A 178 -10.48 -6.69 14.23
CA LEU A 178 -9.29 -7.38 14.73
C LEU A 178 -9.61 -8.49 15.75
N GLU A 179 -10.59 -8.29 16.62
CA GLU A 179 -10.91 -9.26 17.69
C GLU A 179 -11.75 -10.44 17.21
N SER A 180 -12.62 -10.21 16.22
CA SER A 180 -13.64 -11.17 15.82
C SER A 180 -13.41 -11.82 14.46
N LEU A 181 -12.39 -11.42 13.70
CA LEU A 181 -12.09 -11.97 12.38
C LEU A 181 -11.43 -13.36 12.50
N TYR A 182 -12.03 -14.35 11.85
CA TYR A 182 -11.54 -15.72 11.80
C TYR A 182 -11.72 -16.34 10.41
N LEU A 183 -10.89 -17.34 10.12
CA LEU A 183 -10.99 -18.16 8.91
C LEU A 183 -11.72 -19.45 9.26
N ASN A 184 -12.86 -19.70 8.61
CA ASN A 184 -13.52 -20.99 8.71
C ASN A 184 -12.89 -21.96 7.71
N GLU A 185 -11.90 -22.74 8.18
CA GLU A 185 -11.15 -23.69 7.37
C GLU A 185 -12.05 -24.75 6.70
N ASN A 186 -13.22 -25.06 7.27
CA ASN A 186 -14.15 -26.04 6.71
C ASN A 186 -14.98 -25.49 5.54
N GLN A 187 -15.13 -24.17 5.43
CA GLN A 187 -16.01 -23.53 4.45
C GLN A 187 -15.30 -22.51 3.56
N ASN A 188 -13.98 -22.35 3.71
CA ASN A 188 -13.13 -21.44 2.93
C ASN A 188 -13.68 -20.00 2.81
N TYR A 189 -14.26 -19.48 3.90
CA TYR A 189 -14.65 -18.07 4.00
C TYR A 189 -14.08 -17.43 5.26
N ILE A 190 -13.97 -16.10 5.17
CA ILE A 190 -13.62 -15.22 6.27
C ILE A 190 -14.91 -14.73 6.91
N ALA A 191 -15.01 -14.83 8.23
CA ALA A 191 -16.15 -14.33 8.99
C ALA A 191 -15.71 -13.44 10.15
N ILE A 192 -16.66 -12.62 10.60
CA ILE A 192 -16.53 -11.78 11.77
C ILE A 192 -17.62 -12.22 12.75
N ASN A 193 -17.22 -12.69 13.93
CA ASN A 193 -18.17 -12.92 15.00
C ASN A 193 -18.78 -11.59 15.42
N SER A 194 -20.11 -11.50 15.36
CA SER A 194 -20.80 -10.35 15.96
C SER A 194 -20.53 -10.38 17.47
N PRO A 195 -20.08 -9.27 18.09
CA PRO A 195 -20.03 -9.21 19.54
C PRO A 195 -21.47 -9.40 20.08
N ASN A 196 -21.63 -10.33 21.02
CA ASN A 196 -22.86 -10.51 21.78
C ASN A 196 -23.17 -9.28 22.64
#